data_AF-A0AB34PIH6-F1
#
_entry.id   AF-A0AB34PIH6-F1
#
_cell.length_a   1.000
_cell.length_b   1.000
_cell.length_c   1.000
_cell.angle_alpha   90.00
_cell.angle_beta   90.00
_cell.angle_gamma   90.00
#
_symmetry.space_group_name_H-M   'P 1'
#
loop_
_entity.id
_entity.type
_entity.pdbx_description
1 polymer ?
#
loop_
_entity_poly.entity_id
_entity_poly.type
_entity_poly.pdbx_seq_one_letter_code
_entity_poly.pdbx_strand_id
1 'polypeptide(L)'
;MRVFYCLVLLSFSLINVSGMSMSYERYHDYLGFYTCNRQIKKSITFCGKSSNYTCLCSNSNSLATYAGCLSHNHRNTTKQKRKLVSFCAHYGNVEVDSNWYDSAIANYIANGKYASEIENFNKSVPLKVPFKFTNAQLDLYAAAYVQYLNNYDNSVYYGASLLGYWLLVMCASSLFYWSKFLFPQLTKKLTYTPISIWRKYISVPATFTKKKCQEQRCFKFFDFLIPTRFESIVIAGFYILVIIVHSINMEFIKGDPFLLNKYDAQIRYVADRTGIVATVMMPLVFL
;
A
#
# COMPACT_ATOMS: atom_id res chain seq x y z
N MET A 1 37.49 -21.70 1.62
CA MET A 1 36.45 -21.97 0.59
C MET A 1 35.01 -21.83 1.11
N ARG A 2 34.64 -22.39 2.27
CA ARG A 2 33.28 -22.27 2.84
C ARG A 2 32.89 -20.85 3.30
N VAL A 3 33.82 -20.10 3.89
CA VAL A 3 33.61 -18.70 4.32
C VAL A 3 33.43 -17.76 3.11
N PHE A 4 34.10 -18.05 2.00
CA PHE A 4 33.99 -17.29 0.76
C PHE A 4 32.60 -17.42 0.12
N TYR A 5 32.02 -18.63 0.12
CA TYR A 5 30.65 -18.84 -0.34
C TYR A 5 29.61 -18.13 0.53
N CYS A 6 29.78 -18.13 1.85
CA CYS A 6 28.91 -17.36 2.74
C CYS A 6 29.02 -15.85 2.51
N LEU A 7 30.24 -15.32 2.29
CA LEU A 7 30.47 -13.91 2.00
C LEU A 7 29.92 -13.50 0.62
N VAL A 8 30.02 -14.38 -0.38
CA VAL A 8 29.45 -14.15 -1.72
C VAL A 8 27.91 -14.17 -1.68
N LEU A 9 27.30 -15.06 -0.88
CA LEU A 9 25.85 -15.07 -0.69
C LEU A 9 25.34 -13.85 0.11
N LEU A 10 26.13 -13.38 1.08
CA LEU A 10 25.87 -12.13 1.82
C LEU A 10 26.03 -10.89 0.95
N SER A 11 27.00 -10.87 0.03
CA SER A 11 27.18 -9.76 -0.90
C SER A 11 26.09 -9.75 -1.98
N PHE A 12 25.66 -10.91 -2.49
CA PHE A 12 24.53 -10.98 -3.44
C PHE A 12 23.19 -10.53 -2.85
N SER A 13 23.00 -10.70 -1.53
CA SER A 13 21.80 -10.19 -0.84
C SER A 13 21.84 -8.70 -0.53
N LEU A 14 23.01 -8.05 -0.61
CA LEU A 14 23.17 -6.60 -0.44
C LEU A 14 23.11 -5.81 -1.78
N ILE A 15 23.24 -6.48 -2.93
CA ILE A 15 23.40 -5.80 -4.24
C ILE A 15 22.06 -5.50 -4.94
N ASN A 16 20.92 -6.06 -4.51
CA ASN A 16 19.64 -5.88 -5.21
C ASN A 16 18.69 -4.85 -4.59
N VAL A 17 19.21 -3.69 -4.15
CA VAL A 17 18.37 -2.52 -3.81
C VAL A 17 18.76 -1.34 -4.70
N SER A 18 18.53 -1.48 -6.00
CA SER A 18 18.64 -0.37 -6.95
C SER A 18 17.49 -0.43 -7.96
N GLY A 19 16.26 -0.50 -7.43
CA GLY A 19 15.03 -0.41 -8.22
C GLY A 19 14.35 0.93 -8.03
N MET A 20 14.48 1.81 -9.03
CA MET A 20 13.70 3.05 -9.25
C MET A 20 14.01 4.24 -8.32
N SER A 21 14.36 5.38 -8.91
CA SER A 21 14.81 6.62 -8.26
C SER A 21 13.71 7.43 -7.54
N MET A 22 12.62 6.79 -7.10
CA MET A 22 11.58 7.44 -6.32
C MET A 22 11.66 6.95 -4.89
N SER A 23 11.87 7.86 -3.95
CA SER A 23 11.77 7.53 -2.53
C SER A 23 10.37 7.00 -2.25
N TYR A 24 10.27 5.81 -1.65
CA TYR A 24 8.99 5.27 -1.22
C TYR A 24 8.37 6.22 -0.19
N GLU A 25 7.20 6.75 -0.53
CA GLU A 25 6.43 7.63 0.35
C GLU A 25 5.11 6.98 0.72
N ARG A 26 4.86 6.88 2.02
CA ARG A 26 3.58 6.38 2.52
C ARG A 26 2.49 7.43 2.31
N TYR A 27 1.38 7.05 1.71
CA TYR A 27 0.28 7.98 1.42
C TYR A 27 -0.31 8.59 2.69
N HIS A 28 -0.39 7.81 3.77
CA HIS A 28 -0.87 8.25 5.08
C HIS A 28 -0.13 9.48 5.60
N ASP A 29 1.17 9.60 5.34
CA ASP A 29 1.98 10.72 5.84
C ASP A 29 1.63 12.05 5.17
N TYR A 30 1.03 12.00 3.99
CA TYR A 30 0.65 13.16 3.16
C TYR A 30 -0.86 13.22 2.89
N LEU A 31 -1.65 12.53 3.70
CA LEU A 31 -3.09 12.38 3.54
C LEU A 31 -3.81 13.74 3.46
N GLY A 32 -3.42 14.70 4.30
CA GLY A 32 -4.02 16.04 4.31
C GLY A 32 -3.88 16.76 2.97
N PHE A 33 -2.66 16.78 2.42
CA PHE A 33 -2.39 17.35 1.10
C PHE A 33 -3.18 16.64 0.00
N TYR A 34 -3.12 15.31 -0.07
CA TYR A 34 -3.77 14.59 -1.16
C TYR A 34 -5.31 14.70 -1.10
N THR A 35 -5.88 14.70 0.11
CA THR A 35 -7.31 14.94 0.31
C THR A 35 -7.71 16.31 -0.23
N CYS A 36 -6.99 17.36 0.16
CA CYS A 36 -7.25 18.73 -0.29
C CYS A 36 -7.07 18.90 -1.79
N ASN A 37 -5.99 18.37 -2.37
CA ASN A 37 -5.74 18.38 -3.80
C ASN A 37 -6.89 17.73 -4.57
N ARG A 38 -7.34 16.56 -4.13
CA ARG A 38 -8.45 15.85 -4.77
C ARG A 38 -9.78 16.61 -4.63
N GLN A 39 -10.05 17.16 -3.46
CA GLN A 39 -11.27 17.93 -3.20
C GLN A 39 -11.35 19.17 -4.07
N ILE A 40 -10.28 19.95 -4.12
CA ILE A 40 -10.17 21.15 -4.95
C ILE A 40 -10.36 20.77 -6.42
N LYS A 41 -9.62 19.76 -6.91
CA LYS A 41 -9.67 19.32 -8.31
C LYS A 41 -11.06 18.86 -8.76
N LYS A 42 -11.87 18.27 -7.87
CA LYS A 42 -13.21 17.78 -8.20
C LYS A 42 -14.31 18.81 -7.98
N SER A 43 -14.09 19.78 -7.11
CA SER A 43 -15.12 20.74 -6.72
C SER A 43 -15.09 22.03 -7.55
N ILE A 44 -13.91 22.47 -7.99
CA ILE A 44 -13.70 23.76 -8.63
C ILE A 44 -12.59 23.72 -9.68
N THR A 45 -12.60 24.71 -10.58
CA THR A 45 -11.55 24.89 -11.59
C THR A 45 -10.89 26.25 -11.38
N PHE A 46 -9.56 26.29 -11.32
CA PHE A 46 -8.79 27.55 -11.31
C PHE A 46 -8.10 27.84 -12.65
N CYS A 47 -7.81 26.79 -13.43
CA CYS A 47 -6.86 26.89 -14.55
C CYS A 47 -7.38 26.29 -15.87
N GLY A 48 -8.70 26.22 -16.02
CA GLY A 48 -9.39 25.60 -17.17
C GLY A 48 -9.22 24.08 -17.21
N LYS A 49 -7.98 23.62 -17.43
CA LYS A 49 -7.59 22.21 -17.31
C LYS A 49 -7.08 21.91 -15.90
N SER A 50 -7.65 20.89 -15.28
CA SER A 50 -7.29 20.44 -13.94
C SER A 50 -5.90 19.79 -13.83
N SER A 51 -5.25 19.53 -14.96
CA SER A 51 -3.87 19.03 -15.07
C SER A 51 -2.83 20.13 -15.27
N ASN A 52 -3.24 21.40 -15.36
CA ASN A 52 -2.31 22.52 -15.50
C ASN A 52 -1.71 22.88 -14.11
N TYR A 53 -0.76 22.06 -13.67
CA TYR A 53 -0.14 22.20 -12.36
C TYR A 53 0.67 23.49 -12.21
N THR A 54 1.31 23.97 -13.29
CA THR A 54 2.01 25.26 -13.31
C THR A 54 1.05 26.40 -12.91
N CYS A 55 -0.12 26.48 -13.54
CA CYS A 55 -1.11 27.49 -13.18
C CYS A 55 -1.66 27.29 -11.75
N LEU A 56 -1.93 26.06 -11.33
CA LEU A 56 -2.44 25.78 -9.98
C LEU A 56 -1.47 26.21 -8.88
N CYS A 57 -0.17 26.07 -9.15
CA CYS A 57 0.91 26.40 -8.21
C CYS A 57 1.30 27.88 -8.25
N SER A 58 1.15 28.57 -9.37
CA SER A 58 1.41 30.02 -9.46
C SER A 58 0.21 30.90 -9.08
N ASN A 59 -1.02 30.34 -9.06
CA ASN A 59 -2.23 31.11 -8.77
C ASN A 59 -2.45 31.29 -7.27
N SER A 60 -2.45 32.55 -6.81
CA SER A 60 -2.61 32.91 -5.39
C SER A 60 -3.95 32.46 -4.79
N ASN A 61 -5.03 32.42 -5.58
CA ASN A 61 -6.34 31.97 -5.11
C ASN A 61 -6.40 30.45 -4.94
N SER A 62 -5.69 29.72 -5.81
CA SER A 62 -5.52 28.27 -5.69
C SER A 62 -4.76 27.94 -4.41
N LEU A 63 -3.59 28.58 -4.20
CA LEU A 63 -2.79 28.42 -2.98
C LEU A 63 -3.58 28.79 -1.72
N ALA A 64 -4.34 29.89 -1.73
CA ALA A 64 -5.22 30.28 -0.63
C ALA A 64 -6.26 29.19 -0.31
N THR A 65 -6.86 28.59 -1.34
CA THR A 65 -7.82 27.50 -1.16
C THR A 65 -7.16 26.23 -0.59
N TYR A 66 -5.92 25.92 -0.99
CA TYR A 66 -5.13 24.85 -0.36
C TYR A 66 -4.86 25.14 1.12
N ALA A 67 -4.45 26.37 1.45
CA ALA A 67 -4.20 26.76 2.84
C ALA A 67 -5.46 26.62 3.70
N GLY A 68 -6.61 27.07 3.21
CA GLY A 68 -7.89 26.94 3.91
C GLY A 68 -8.36 25.49 4.09
N CYS A 69 -8.13 24.61 3.11
CA CYS A 69 -8.42 23.19 3.27
C CYS A 69 -7.51 22.53 4.31
N LEU A 70 -6.21 22.88 4.30
CA LEU A 70 -5.24 22.36 5.26
C LEU A 70 -5.45 22.91 6.68
N SER A 71 -6.03 24.10 6.85
CA SER A 71 -6.29 24.64 8.19
C SER A 71 -7.33 23.83 8.98
N HIS A 72 -8.20 23.07 8.29
CA HIS A 72 -9.24 22.26 8.93
C HIS A 72 -8.67 21.00 9.59
N ASN A 73 -9.18 20.64 10.78
CA ASN A 73 -8.76 19.49 11.59
C ASN A 73 -7.24 19.32 11.73
N HIS A 74 -6.50 20.42 11.90
CA HIS A 74 -5.04 20.42 12.10
C HIS A 74 -4.25 19.70 10.99
N ARG A 75 -4.75 19.72 9.74
CA ARG A 75 -4.06 19.14 8.57
C ARG A 75 -2.88 20.00 8.10
N ASN A 76 -2.66 21.17 8.67
CA ASN A 76 -1.62 22.14 8.28
C ASN A 76 -0.23 21.82 8.84
N THR A 77 0.12 20.54 8.99
CA THR A 77 1.44 20.14 9.48
C THR A 77 2.54 20.51 8.48
N THR A 78 3.77 20.69 8.97
CA THR A 78 4.94 21.02 8.14
C THR A 78 5.14 20.03 7.00
N LYS A 79 4.81 18.75 7.19
CA LYS A 79 4.86 17.72 6.15
C LYS A 79 3.90 18.01 5.00
N GLN A 80 2.64 18.37 5.29
CA GLN A 80 1.66 18.69 4.24
C GLN A 80 2.04 19.96 3.48
N LYS A 81 2.52 20.98 4.20
CA LYS A 81 2.97 22.25 3.58
C LYS A 81 4.14 22.01 2.62
N ARG A 82 5.14 21.24 3.04
CA ARG A 82 6.30 20.87 2.19
C ARG A 82 5.89 19.99 1.02
N LYS A 83 4.90 19.10 1.20
CA LYS A 83 4.41 18.25 0.12
C LYS A 83 3.79 19.06 -1.02
N LEU A 84 3.11 20.17 -0.72
CA LEU A 84 2.63 21.07 -1.75
C LEU A 84 3.78 21.71 -2.53
N VAL A 85 4.82 22.20 -1.82
CA VAL A 85 6.01 22.79 -2.45
C VAL A 85 6.70 21.77 -3.37
N SER A 86 6.93 20.54 -2.91
CA SER A 86 7.57 19.50 -3.72
C SER A 86 6.69 19.05 -4.89
N PHE A 87 5.37 18.99 -4.70
CA PHE A 87 4.42 18.71 -5.77
C PHE A 87 4.46 19.80 -6.86
N CYS A 88 4.51 21.08 -6.47
CA CYS A 88 4.57 22.20 -7.39
C CYS A 88 5.90 22.27 -8.15
N ALA A 89 7.02 22.00 -7.48
CA ALA A 89 8.33 21.91 -8.13
C ALA A 89 8.36 20.76 -9.15
N HIS A 90 7.86 19.58 -8.77
CA HIS A 90 7.96 18.38 -9.60
C HIS A 90 6.99 18.37 -10.80
N TYR A 91 5.72 18.72 -10.58
CA TYR A 91 4.69 18.64 -11.61
C TYR A 91 4.39 19.96 -12.31
N GLY A 92 4.63 21.09 -11.64
CA GLY A 92 4.36 22.43 -12.15
C GLY A 92 5.60 23.16 -12.67
N ASN A 93 6.81 22.71 -12.31
CA ASN A 93 8.06 23.45 -12.48
C ASN A 93 7.98 24.87 -11.90
N VAL A 94 7.30 25.02 -10.76
CA VAL A 94 7.12 26.30 -10.05
C VAL A 94 7.74 26.20 -8.68
N GLU A 95 8.65 27.13 -8.38
CA GLU A 95 9.17 27.33 -7.04
C GLU A 95 8.17 28.12 -6.21
N VAL A 96 7.61 27.46 -5.20
CA VAL A 96 6.69 28.07 -4.23
C VAL A 96 7.50 28.39 -2.98
N ASP A 97 7.33 29.61 -2.46
CA ASP A 97 7.99 30.08 -1.25
C ASP A 97 7.76 29.11 -0.07
N SER A 98 8.76 28.88 0.78
CA SER A 98 8.63 27.98 1.93
C SER A 98 7.60 28.46 2.96
N ASN A 99 7.36 29.77 3.04
CA ASN A 99 6.37 30.44 3.89
C ASN A 99 5.06 30.76 3.14
N TRP A 100 4.80 30.12 2.00
CA TRP A 100 3.58 30.34 1.20
C TRP A 100 2.27 30.24 2.01
N TYR A 101 2.26 29.40 3.05
CA TYR A 101 1.06 29.12 3.83
C TYR A 101 0.52 30.37 4.55
N ASP A 102 1.41 31.20 5.11
CA ASP A 102 0.99 32.32 5.96
C ASP A 102 0.36 33.47 5.14
N SER A 103 0.90 33.74 3.95
CA SER A 103 0.30 34.68 3.00
C SER A 103 -0.98 34.12 2.37
N ALA A 104 -0.98 32.82 2.04
CA ALA A 104 -2.13 32.15 1.45
C ALA A 104 -3.33 32.06 2.41
N ILE A 105 -3.09 31.76 3.69
CA ILE A 105 -4.17 31.67 4.69
C ILE A 105 -4.77 33.05 4.99
N ALA A 106 -3.95 34.10 5.04
CA ALA A 106 -4.45 35.48 5.20
C ALA A 106 -5.38 35.86 4.03
N ASN A 107 -4.97 35.55 2.78
CA ASN A 107 -5.80 35.77 1.60
C ASN A 107 -7.10 34.94 1.64
N TYR A 108 -7.03 33.68 2.09
CA TYR A 108 -8.21 32.82 2.24
C TYR A 108 -9.22 33.37 3.24
N ILE A 109 -8.75 33.88 4.39
CA ILE A 109 -9.62 34.46 5.42
C ILE A 109 -10.29 35.73 4.88
N ALA A 110 -9.51 36.62 4.26
CA ALA A 110 -9.99 37.91 3.77
C ALA A 110 -10.95 37.78 2.57
N ASN A 111 -10.61 36.94 1.58
CA ASN A 111 -11.27 36.94 0.27
C ASN A 111 -12.02 35.64 -0.05
N GLY A 112 -11.98 34.63 0.81
CA GLY A 112 -12.60 33.33 0.54
C GLY A 112 -14.12 33.40 0.53
N LYS A 113 -14.75 32.79 -0.49
CA LYS A 113 -16.19 32.75 -0.68
C LYS A 113 -16.74 31.33 -0.78
N TYR A 114 -17.95 31.11 -0.26
CA TYR A 114 -18.72 29.88 -0.50
C TYR A 114 -19.38 29.89 -1.88
N ALA A 115 -19.80 28.72 -2.36
CA ALA A 115 -20.51 28.60 -3.65
C ALA A 115 -21.76 29.49 -3.75
N SER A 116 -22.48 29.71 -2.65
CA SER A 116 -23.68 30.56 -2.58
C SER A 116 -23.38 32.06 -2.70
N GLU A 117 -22.14 32.47 -2.43
CA GLU A 117 -21.71 33.88 -2.45
C GLU A 117 -21.07 34.27 -3.79
N ILE A 118 -20.95 33.31 -4.71
CA ILE A 118 -20.37 33.50 -6.04
C ILE A 118 -21.53 33.55 -7.03
N GLU A 119 -21.72 34.71 -7.64
CA GLU A 119 -22.73 34.91 -8.68
C GLU A 119 -22.47 33.96 -9.85
N ASN A 120 -23.51 33.25 -10.30
CA ASN A 120 -23.45 32.27 -11.40
C ASN A 120 -22.34 31.21 -11.24
N PHE A 121 -22.16 30.69 -10.01
CA PHE A 121 -21.14 29.68 -9.73
C PHE A 121 -21.23 28.47 -10.68
N ASN A 122 -20.16 28.24 -11.43
CA ASN A 122 -20.01 27.09 -12.31
C ASN A 122 -18.64 26.43 -12.08
N LYS A 123 -18.65 25.14 -11.73
CA LYS A 123 -17.44 24.37 -11.41
C LYS A 123 -16.45 24.27 -12.57
N SER A 124 -16.93 24.38 -13.82
CA SER A 124 -16.11 24.27 -15.03
C SER A 124 -15.42 25.58 -15.42
N VAL A 125 -15.84 26.71 -14.83
CA VAL A 125 -15.30 28.03 -15.14
C VAL A 125 -14.17 28.37 -14.17
N PRO A 126 -13.02 28.89 -14.63
CA PRO A 126 -11.94 29.34 -13.77
C PRO A 126 -12.39 30.36 -12.72
N LEU A 127 -12.26 30.00 -11.44
CA LEU A 127 -12.53 30.90 -10.32
C LEU A 127 -11.42 31.94 -10.16
N LYS A 128 -11.83 33.17 -9.87
CA LYS A 128 -10.93 34.31 -9.60
C LYS A 128 -10.84 34.67 -8.11
N VAL A 129 -11.48 33.90 -7.24
CA VAL A 129 -11.50 34.10 -5.78
C VAL A 129 -11.16 32.80 -5.06
N PRO A 130 -10.57 32.84 -3.85
CA PRO A 130 -10.39 31.64 -3.03
C PRO A 130 -11.75 31.02 -2.67
N PHE A 131 -11.82 29.69 -2.64
CA PHE A 131 -13.08 28.98 -2.44
C PHE A 131 -13.17 28.35 -1.05
N LYS A 132 -14.26 28.61 -0.32
CA LYS A 132 -14.53 28.03 1.00
C LYS A 132 -15.36 26.76 0.88
N PHE A 133 -14.87 25.69 1.49
CA PHE A 133 -15.61 24.44 1.66
C PHE A 133 -16.39 24.46 2.97
N THR A 134 -17.52 23.77 2.99
CA THR A 134 -18.23 23.51 4.26
C THR A 134 -17.46 22.45 5.08
N ASN A 135 -17.53 22.55 6.41
CA ASN A 135 -16.86 21.59 7.31
C ASN A 135 -17.31 20.15 7.03
N ALA A 136 -18.62 19.93 6.82
CA ALA A 136 -19.16 18.63 6.48
C ALA A 136 -18.56 18.04 5.19
N GLN A 137 -18.30 18.86 4.18
CA GLN A 137 -17.61 18.41 2.97
C GLN A 137 -16.14 18.09 3.25
N LEU A 138 -15.43 18.92 4.01
CA LEU A 138 -14.02 18.70 4.37
C LEU A 138 -13.82 17.41 5.19
N ASP A 139 -14.78 17.08 6.05
CA ASP A 139 -14.77 15.85 6.86
C ASP A 139 -15.12 14.62 6.02
N LEU A 140 -16.15 14.72 5.19
CA LEU A 140 -16.56 13.64 4.30
C LEU A 140 -15.47 13.26 3.29
N TYR A 141 -14.85 14.27 2.66
CA TYR A 141 -13.72 14.06 1.75
C TYR A 141 -12.55 13.40 2.47
N ALA A 142 -12.24 13.80 3.70
CA ALA A 142 -11.15 13.18 4.44
C ALA A 142 -11.47 11.74 4.84
N ALA A 143 -12.66 11.45 5.36
CA ALA A 143 -13.04 10.10 5.73
C ALA A 143 -12.97 9.15 4.52
N ALA A 144 -13.49 9.58 3.36
CA ALA A 144 -13.45 8.80 2.14
C ALA A 144 -12.02 8.60 1.62
N TYR A 145 -11.19 9.65 1.66
CA TYR A 145 -9.83 9.59 1.14
C TYR A 145 -8.86 8.85 2.07
N VAL A 146 -9.12 8.83 3.38
CA VAL A 146 -8.45 7.95 4.35
C VAL A 146 -8.63 6.50 3.93
N GLN A 147 -9.86 6.06 3.66
CA GLN A 147 -10.13 4.68 3.23
C GLN A 147 -9.46 4.38 1.89
N TYR A 148 -9.58 5.29 0.92
CA TYR A 148 -8.97 5.13 -0.40
C TYR A 148 -7.44 5.00 -0.34
N LEU A 149 -6.75 5.95 0.32
CA LEU A 149 -5.28 5.95 0.40
C LEU A 149 -4.72 4.88 1.34
N ASN A 150 -5.37 4.64 2.47
CA ASN A 150 -4.95 3.56 3.37
C ASN A 150 -5.06 2.20 2.66
N ASN A 151 -5.98 2.01 1.71
CA ASN A 151 -6.02 0.78 0.93
C ASN A 151 -4.70 0.53 0.17
N TYR A 152 -4.07 1.56 -0.40
CA TYR A 152 -2.78 1.43 -1.07
C TYR A 152 -1.68 1.05 -0.09
N ASP A 153 -1.53 1.82 0.99
CA ASP A 153 -0.50 1.57 2.01
C ASP A 153 -0.68 0.18 2.64
N ASN A 154 -1.90 -0.17 3.05
CA ASN A 154 -2.22 -1.46 3.63
C ASN A 154 -1.91 -2.61 2.67
N SER A 155 -2.18 -2.45 1.37
CA SER A 155 -1.89 -3.50 0.38
C SER A 155 -0.40 -3.80 0.28
N VAL A 156 0.46 -2.78 0.40
CA VAL A 156 1.92 -2.99 0.44
C VAL A 156 2.32 -3.76 1.70
N TYR A 157 1.84 -3.35 2.88
CA TYR A 157 2.14 -4.04 4.14
C TYR A 157 1.57 -5.46 4.21
N TYR A 158 0.39 -5.69 3.63
CA TYR A 158 -0.20 -7.01 3.56
C TYR A 158 0.54 -7.91 2.55
N GLY A 159 1.00 -7.37 1.42
CA GLY A 159 1.92 -8.10 0.55
C GLY A 159 3.22 -8.47 1.28
N ALA A 160 3.78 -7.54 2.05
CA ALA A 160 4.97 -7.78 2.85
C ALA A 160 4.74 -8.84 3.95
N SER A 161 3.55 -8.92 4.55
CA SER A 161 3.24 -9.97 5.53
C SER A 161 3.18 -11.36 4.89
N LEU A 162 2.70 -11.47 3.63
CA LEU A 162 2.74 -12.71 2.86
C LEU A 162 4.17 -13.14 2.51
N LEU A 163 5.07 -12.20 2.19
CA LEU A 163 6.50 -12.49 2.07
C LEU A 163 7.10 -12.93 3.42
N GLY A 164 6.71 -12.26 4.51
CA GLY A 164 7.12 -12.58 5.87
C GLY A 164 6.73 -14.00 6.28
N TYR A 165 5.56 -14.48 5.87
CA TYR A 165 5.13 -15.87 6.06
C TYR A 165 6.14 -16.85 5.48
N TRP A 166 6.54 -16.65 4.21
CA TRP A 166 7.50 -17.53 3.55
C TRP A 166 8.91 -17.41 4.13
N LEU A 167 9.33 -16.19 4.50
CA LEU A 167 10.57 -15.98 5.22
C LEU A 167 10.61 -16.79 6.52
N LEU A 168 9.53 -16.80 7.30
CA LEU A 168 9.44 -17.59 8.53
C LEU A 168 9.53 -19.11 8.24
N VAL A 169 8.84 -19.60 7.21
CA VAL A 169 8.91 -21.02 6.79
C VAL A 169 10.32 -21.41 6.37
N MET A 170 11.00 -20.56 5.59
CA MET A 170 12.38 -20.80 5.16
C MET A 170 13.36 -20.73 6.33
N CYS A 171 13.21 -19.76 7.24
CA CYS A 171 14.01 -19.67 8.46
C CYS A 171 13.83 -20.91 9.34
N ALA A 172 12.60 -21.35 9.57
CA ALA A 172 12.31 -22.58 10.33
C ALA A 172 12.95 -23.81 9.66
N SER A 173 12.77 -23.95 8.35
CA SER A 173 13.37 -25.04 7.57
C SER A 173 14.90 -25.02 7.63
N SER A 174 15.49 -23.83 7.53
CA SER A 174 16.93 -23.60 7.64
C SER A 174 17.44 -24.00 9.02
N LEU A 175 16.78 -23.61 10.10
CA LEU A 175 17.14 -24.01 11.47
C LEU A 175 17.11 -25.54 11.64
N PHE A 176 16.08 -26.22 11.11
CA PHE A 176 16.01 -27.68 11.14
C PHE A 176 17.09 -28.35 10.30
N TYR A 177 17.51 -27.74 9.20
CA TYR A 177 18.58 -28.25 8.36
C TYR A 177 19.96 -28.06 9.02
N TRP A 178 20.28 -26.84 9.45
CA TRP A 178 21.55 -26.51 10.10
C TRP A 178 21.74 -27.20 11.44
N SER A 179 20.67 -27.45 12.21
CA SER A 179 20.77 -28.22 13.46
C SER A 179 21.22 -29.67 13.24
N LYS A 180 20.84 -30.31 12.12
CA LYS A 180 21.36 -31.65 11.76
C LYS A 180 22.85 -31.60 11.40
N PHE A 181 23.28 -30.53 10.74
CA PHE A 181 24.67 -30.36 10.31
C PHE A 181 25.60 -29.99 11.49
N LEU A 182 25.21 -29.03 12.32
CA LEU A 182 26.01 -28.50 13.43
C LEU A 182 25.96 -29.39 14.68
N PHE A 183 24.81 -30.03 14.95
CA PHE A 183 24.58 -30.85 16.15
C PHE A 183 24.04 -32.25 15.78
N PRO A 184 24.82 -33.07 15.06
CA PRO A 184 24.37 -34.38 14.58
C PRO A 184 24.05 -35.36 15.72
N GLN A 185 24.74 -35.25 16.87
CA GLN A 185 24.48 -36.12 18.03
C GLN A 185 23.18 -35.73 18.78
N LEU A 186 22.87 -34.43 18.87
CA LEU A 186 21.65 -33.93 19.49
C LEU A 186 20.41 -34.34 18.68
N THR A 187 20.47 -34.18 17.36
CA THR A 187 19.38 -34.56 16.45
C THR A 187 19.13 -36.07 16.40
N LYS A 188 20.17 -36.90 16.59
CA LYS A 188 20.03 -38.36 16.75
C LYS A 188 19.37 -38.77 18.07
N LYS A 189 19.60 -38.00 19.15
CA LYS A 189 18.95 -38.20 20.47
C LYS A 189 17.52 -37.66 20.53
N LEU A 190 17.13 -36.76 19.62
CA LEU A 190 15.77 -36.22 19.45
C LEU A 190 14.84 -37.23 18.74
N THR A 191 14.72 -38.42 19.33
CA THR A 191 13.86 -39.55 18.91
C THR A 191 12.86 -39.92 19.99
N TYR A 192 12.55 -38.99 20.89
CA TYR A 192 11.53 -39.19 21.91
C TYR A 192 10.12 -39.35 21.29
N THR A 193 9.24 -40.05 22.00
CA THR A 193 7.92 -40.50 21.52
C THR A 193 7.08 -39.39 20.83
N PRO A 194 6.90 -38.19 21.40
CA PRO A 194 6.18 -37.11 20.72
C PRO A 194 6.77 -36.65 19.37
N ILE A 195 8.10 -36.54 19.22
CA ILE A 195 8.71 -36.22 17.91
C ILE A 195 8.48 -37.33 16.90
N SER A 196 8.56 -38.59 17.35
CA SER A 196 8.32 -39.75 16.48
C SER A 196 6.87 -39.77 15.96
N ILE A 197 5.90 -39.45 16.83
CA ILE A 197 4.48 -39.31 16.47
C ILE A 197 4.29 -38.16 15.48
N TRP A 198 4.88 -36.99 15.74
CA TRP A 198 4.81 -35.84 14.82
C TRP A 198 5.36 -36.18 13.44
N ARG A 199 6.52 -36.87 13.38
CA ARG A 199 7.11 -37.31 12.12
C ARG A 199 6.22 -38.30 11.38
N LYS A 200 5.65 -39.28 12.10
CA LYS A 200 4.81 -40.33 11.53
C LYS A 200 3.50 -39.81 10.96
N TYR A 201 2.86 -38.83 11.60
CA TYR A 201 1.50 -38.41 11.23
C TYR A 201 1.42 -37.06 10.52
N ILE A 202 2.39 -36.16 10.72
CA ILE A 202 2.30 -34.77 10.25
C ILE A 202 3.45 -34.42 9.29
N SER A 203 4.71 -34.66 9.64
CA SER A 203 5.82 -34.15 8.82
C SER A 203 6.20 -35.02 7.62
N VAL A 204 6.22 -36.35 7.78
CA VAL A 204 6.73 -37.28 6.76
C VAL A 204 5.67 -37.78 5.77
N PRO A 205 4.45 -38.19 6.17
CA PRO A 205 3.51 -38.83 5.23
C PRO A 205 3.02 -37.88 4.13
N ALA A 206 2.67 -38.46 2.98
CA ALA A 206 2.01 -37.74 1.88
C ALA A 206 0.55 -37.40 2.24
N THR A 207 0.03 -36.34 1.61
CA THR A 207 -1.24 -35.73 1.99
C THR A 207 -2.44 -36.65 1.78
N PHE A 208 -2.58 -37.23 0.60
CA PHE A 208 -3.77 -38.02 0.23
C PHE A 208 -3.47 -39.51 -0.02
N THR A 209 -2.21 -39.90 -0.22
CA THR A 209 -1.82 -41.29 -0.56
C THR A 209 -0.47 -41.69 0.07
N LYS A 210 -0.05 -42.95 -0.07
CA LYS A 210 1.26 -43.45 0.38
C LYS A 210 2.43 -43.13 -0.57
N LYS A 211 2.15 -42.56 -1.75
CA LYS A 211 3.12 -42.31 -2.82
C LYS A 211 3.79 -40.94 -2.68
N LYS A 212 4.63 -40.79 -1.65
CA LYS A 212 5.49 -39.63 -1.50
C LYS A 212 6.66 -39.74 -2.49
N CYS A 213 6.99 -38.64 -3.18
CA CYS A 213 8.09 -38.57 -4.17
C CYS A 213 7.94 -39.48 -5.41
N GLN A 214 6.73 -39.92 -5.76
CA GLN A 214 6.48 -40.57 -7.05
C GLN A 214 5.64 -39.62 -7.91
N GLU A 215 6.02 -39.41 -9.17
CA GLU A 215 5.19 -38.65 -10.10
C GLU A 215 3.84 -39.33 -10.27
N GLN A 216 2.77 -38.55 -10.21
CA GLN A 216 1.42 -39.02 -10.53
C GLN A 216 0.97 -38.30 -11.79
N ARG A 217 0.37 -39.06 -12.70
CA ARG A 217 -0.23 -38.54 -13.94
C ARG A 217 -1.68 -38.15 -13.70
N CYS A 218 -1.99 -36.88 -13.88
CA CYS A 218 -3.35 -36.37 -13.99
C CYS A 218 -3.68 -36.14 -15.48
N PHE A 219 -4.85 -36.62 -15.93
CA PHE A 219 -5.33 -36.45 -17.31
C PHE A 219 -4.33 -36.83 -18.42
N LYS A 220 -3.38 -37.74 -18.15
CA LYS A 220 -2.29 -38.20 -19.07
C LYS A 220 -1.28 -37.12 -19.53
N PHE A 221 -1.53 -35.83 -19.29
CA PHE A 221 -0.65 -34.73 -19.71
C PHE A 221 0.04 -34.01 -18.56
N PHE A 222 -0.52 -34.08 -17.34
CA PHE A 222 0.01 -33.35 -16.19
C PHE A 222 0.69 -34.31 -15.22
N ASP A 223 2.01 -34.21 -15.11
CA ASP A 223 2.76 -34.87 -14.04
C ASP A 223 2.81 -33.94 -12.82
N PHE A 224 2.47 -34.46 -11.64
CA PHE A 224 2.55 -33.72 -10.38
C PHE A 224 3.10 -34.58 -9.25
N LEU A 225 3.71 -33.92 -8.26
CA LEU A 225 4.18 -34.54 -7.03
C LEU A 225 3.17 -34.30 -5.91
N ILE A 226 2.87 -35.34 -5.13
CA ILE A 226 2.00 -35.20 -3.96
C ILE A 226 2.85 -34.58 -2.83
N PRO A 227 2.47 -33.40 -2.30
CA PRO A 227 3.18 -32.78 -1.19
C PRO A 227 3.06 -33.62 0.09
N THR A 228 3.92 -33.32 1.06
CA THR A 228 3.75 -33.84 2.41
C THR A 228 2.55 -33.19 3.11
N ARG A 229 2.04 -33.84 4.16
CA ARG A 229 0.99 -33.25 5.01
C ARG A 229 1.42 -31.91 5.60
N PHE A 230 2.68 -31.81 6.04
CA PHE A 230 3.23 -30.55 6.53
C PHE A 230 3.28 -29.47 5.46
N GLU A 231 3.80 -29.77 4.26
CA GLU A 231 3.76 -28.84 3.12
C GLU A 231 2.33 -28.40 2.80
N SER A 232 1.36 -29.31 2.88
CA SER A 232 -0.06 -28.99 2.63
C SER A 232 -0.65 -28.09 3.72
N ILE A 233 -0.27 -28.29 4.99
CA ILE A 233 -0.67 -27.41 6.10
C ILE A 233 -0.06 -26.02 5.92
N VAL A 234 1.21 -25.93 5.52
CA VAL A 234 1.89 -24.67 5.21
C VAL A 234 1.16 -23.95 4.08
N ILE A 235 0.91 -24.63 2.96
CA ILE A 235 0.18 -24.07 1.82
C ILE A 235 -1.23 -23.64 2.23
N ALA A 236 -1.97 -24.45 2.98
CA ALA A 236 -3.30 -24.11 3.46
C ALA A 236 -3.30 -22.86 4.36
N GLY A 237 -2.33 -22.76 5.29
CA GLY A 237 -2.14 -21.58 6.13
C GLY A 237 -1.83 -20.32 5.30
N PHE A 238 -1.03 -20.46 4.24
CA PHE A 238 -0.77 -19.38 3.31
C PHE A 238 -2.04 -18.92 2.59
N TYR A 239 -2.87 -19.83 2.07
CA TYR A 239 -4.15 -19.48 1.44
C TYR A 239 -5.11 -18.77 2.40
N ILE A 240 -5.19 -19.23 3.66
CA ILE A 240 -6.00 -18.56 4.69
C ILE A 240 -5.51 -17.12 4.90
N LEU A 241 -4.19 -16.93 5.02
CA LEU A 241 -3.60 -15.60 5.19
C LEU A 241 -3.87 -14.70 3.98
N VAL A 242 -3.77 -15.23 2.75
CA VAL A 242 -4.11 -14.51 1.51
C VAL A 242 -5.57 -14.06 1.54
N ILE A 243 -6.52 -14.94 1.89
CA ILE A 243 -7.94 -14.60 1.97
C ILE A 243 -8.17 -13.49 3.01
N ILE A 244 -7.57 -13.60 4.19
CA ILE A 244 -7.69 -12.59 5.26
C ILE A 244 -7.19 -11.23 4.77
N VAL A 245 -5.96 -11.17 4.22
CA VAL A 245 -5.35 -9.95 3.69
C VAL A 245 -6.24 -9.25 2.67
N HIS A 246 -6.89 -10.01 1.79
CA HIS A 246 -7.77 -9.46 0.77
C HIS A 246 -9.16 -9.07 1.28
N SER A 247 -9.55 -9.47 2.49
CA SER A 247 -10.91 -9.28 3.01
C SER A 247 -11.04 -8.20 4.09
N ILE A 248 -9.95 -7.85 4.79
CA ILE A 248 -9.98 -6.90 5.92
C ILE A 248 -10.00 -5.43 5.49
N ASN A 249 -10.54 -4.51 6.30
CA ASN A 249 -10.40 -3.05 6.10
C ASN A 249 -10.80 -2.56 4.68
N MET A 250 -11.97 -2.95 4.19
CA MET A 250 -12.57 -2.48 2.92
C MET A 250 -13.94 -1.84 3.16
N GLU A 251 -13.97 -0.88 4.09
CA GLU A 251 -15.20 -0.19 4.46
C GLU A 251 -15.55 0.90 3.45
N PHE A 252 -16.84 1.01 3.13
CA PHE A 252 -17.36 2.07 2.28
C PHE A 252 -17.90 3.23 3.11
N ILE A 253 -17.48 4.44 2.78
CA ILE A 253 -18.02 5.66 3.40
C ILE A 253 -19.29 6.08 2.67
N LYS A 254 -20.42 6.16 3.39
CA LYS A 254 -21.69 6.59 2.81
C LYS A 254 -21.59 8.04 2.33
N GLY A 255 -21.99 8.28 1.08
CA GLY A 255 -21.91 9.61 0.47
C GLY A 255 -20.52 9.97 -0.06
N ASP A 256 -19.65 8.97 -0.28
CA ASP A 256 -18.32 9.19 -0.85
C ASP A 256 -18.39 9.99 -2.17
N PRO A 257 -17.79 11.19 -2.22
CA PRO A 257 -17.81 12.05 -3.42
C PRO A 257 -16.88 11.55 -4.54
N PHE A 258 -16.04 10.55 -4.26
CA PHE A 258 -15.11 9.92 -5.19
C PHE A 258 -15.71 8.67 -5.80
N LEU A 259 -16.10 7.72 -4.96
CA LEU A 259 -16.64 6.42 -5.32
C LEU A 259 -18.13 6.44 -4.98
N LEU A 260 -18.91 7.02 -5.89
CA LEU A 260 -20.33 7.36 -5.69
C LEU A 260 -21.16 6.17 -5.16
N ASN A 261 -20.82 4.96 -5.61
CA ASN A 261 -21.50 3.72 -5.26
C ASN A 261 -20.62 2.80 -4.42
N LYS A 262 -21.26 2.09 -3.48
CA LYS A 262 -20.61 1.06 -2.66
C LYS A 262 -19.95 -0.04 -3.51
N TYR A 263 -20.65 -0.49 -4.55
CA TYR A 263 -20.16 -1.55 -5.43
C TYR A 263 -18.88 -1.13 -6.15
N ASP A 264 -18.87 0.07 -6.74
CA ASP A 264 -17.70 0.62 -7.43
C ASP A 264 -16.51 0.80 -6.48
N ALA A 265 -16.77 1.23 -5.25
CA ALA A 265 -15.75 1.37 -4.22
C ALA A 265 -15.13 0.01 -3.86
N GLN A 266 -15.96 -0.98 -3.59
CA GLN A 266 -15.49 -2.31 -3.18
C GLN A 266 -14.72 -3.02 -4.30
N ILE A 267 -15.20 -2.97 -5.54
CA ILE A 267 -14.46 -3.52 -6.69
C ILE A 267 -13.12 -2.85 -6.83
N ARG A 268 -13.06 -1.52 -6.71
CA ARG A 268 -11.81 -0.80 -6.83
C ARG A 268 -10.83 -1.16 -5.71
N TYR A 269 -11.30 -1.24 -4.47
CA TYR A 269 -10.45 -1.62 -3.34
C TYR A 269 -9.89 -3.04 -3.50
N VAL A 270 -10.72 -3.99 -3.95
CA VAL A 270 -10.28 -5.36 -4.24
C VAL A 270 -9.30 -5.40 -5.40
N ALA A 271 -9.56 -4.67 -6.49
CA ALA A 271 -8.69 -4.62 -7.67
C ALA A 271 -7.32 -4.01 -7.34
N ASP A 272 -7.30 -2.85 -6.67
CA ASP A 272 -6.05 -2.21 -6.24
C ASP A 272 -5.27 -3.12 -5.29
N ARG A 273 -5.96 -3.76 -4.32
CA ARG A 273 -5.31 -4.63 -3.34
C ARG A 273 -4.71 -5.87 -3.97
N THR A 274 -5.49 -6.61 -4.76
CA THR A 274 -5.01 -7.81 -5.46
C THR A 274 -3.83 -7.48 -6.38
N GLY A 275 -3.89 -6.36 -7.11
CA GLY A 275 -2.81 -5.93 -8.00
C GLY A 275 -1.50 -5.60 -7.26
N ILE A 276 -1.59 -4.81 -6.18
CA ILE A 276 -0.42 -4.44 -5.38
C ILE A 276 0.15 -5.66 -4.66
N VAL A 277 -0.69 -6.45 -4.00
CA VAL A 277 -0.27 -7.65 -3.27
C VAL A 277 0.39 -8.65 -4.22
N ALA A 278 -0.18 -8.89 -5.40
CA ALA A 278 0.43 -9.77 -6.42
C ALA A 278 1.80 -9.25 -6.88
N THR A 279 1.93 -7.93 -7.06
CA THR A 279 3.21 -7.31 -7.43
C THR A 279 4.26 -7.47 -6.34
N VAL A 280 3.88 -7.26 -5.07
CA VAL A 280 4.78 -7.47 -3.93
C VAL A 280 5.16 -8.95 -3.78
N MET A 281 4.25 -9.87 -4.09
CA MET A 281 4.48 -11.31 -4.05
C MET A 281 5.27 -11.85 -5.25
N MET A 282 5.50 -11.05 -6.30
CA MET A 282 6.17 -11.49 -7.53
C MET A 282 7.51 -12.22 -7.30
N PRO A 283 8.36 -11.84 -6.33
CA PRO A 283 9.59 -12.59 -6.04
C PRO A 283 9.34 -14.06 -5.65
N LEU A 284 8.20 -14.39 -5.04
CA LEU A 284 7.87 -15.77 -4.64
C LEU A 284 7.61 -16.68 -5.84
N VAL A 285 7.28 -16.13 -7.01
CA VAL A 285 7.04 -16.92 -8.22
C VAL A 285 8.34 -17.51 -8.77
N PHE A 286 9.48 -16.86 -8.49
CA PHE A 286 10.80 -17.28 -8.96
C PHE A 286 11.55 -18.16 -7.95
N LEU A 287 11.01 -18.35 -6.74
CA LEU A 287 11.59 -19.10 -5.62
C LEU A 287 11.09 -20.55 -5.62
#